data_AF-A0A117IN54-F1
#
_entry.id   AF-A0A117IN54-F1
#
_cell.length_a   1.000
_cell.length_b   1.000
_cell.length_c   1.000
_cell.angle_alpha   90.00
_cell.angle_beta   90.00
_cell.angle_gamma   90.00
#
_symmetry.space_group_name_H-M   'P 1'
#
loop_
_entity.id
_entity.type
_entity.pdbx_description
1 polymer ?
#
loop_
_entity_poly.entity_id
_entity_poly.type
_entity_poly.pdbx_seq_one_letter_code
_entity_poly.pdbx_strand_id
1 'polypeptide(L)'
;MYEPPPGFDDMLGDAELVPMEGPFRPLEVPGVGSVLARRPMPRSTAALAMSANAKIDATARQDYLTLFVRNHLADGEYERLTVAMINGEAPPDTLGRVARSISTWGTARPMLPSSASR
;
A
#
# COMPACT_ATOMS: atom_id res chain seq x y z
N MET A 1 -9.96 -16.69 -17.54
CA MET A 1 -8.55 -16.49 -17.14
C MET A 1 -8.17 -15.07 -17.53
N TYR A 2 -7.53 -14.29 -16.65
CA TYR A 2 -7.00 -12.97 -17.05
C TYR A 2 -5.67 -13.21 -17.75
N GLU A 3 -5.53 -12.74 -18.98
CA GLU A 3 -4.26 -12.80 -19.71
C GLU A 3 -3.55 -11.47 -19.49
N PRO A 4 -2.41 -11.45 -18.77
CA PRO A 4 -1.69 -10.22 -18.52
C PRO A 4 -1.08 -9.67 -19.82
N PRO A 5 -0.84 -8.35 -19.89
CA PRO A 5 -0.20 -7.76 -21.07
C PRO A 5 1.22 -8.32 -21.27
N PRO A 6 1.72 -8.36 -22.51
CA PRO A 6 3.10 -8.72 -22.79
C PRO A 6 4.08 -7.90 -21.95
N GLY A 7 5.05 -8.57 -21.30
CA GLY A 7 6.05 -7.95 -20.42
C GLY A 7 5.64 -7.78 -18.95
N PHE A 8 4.44 -8.22 -18.56
CA PHE A 8 4.03 -8.23 -17.14
C PHE A 8 4.93 -9.14 -16.29
N ASP A 9 5.18 -10.36 -16.77
CA ASP A 9 6.03 -11.33 -16.06
C ASP A 9 7.48 -10.87 -16.04
N ASP A 10 7.98 -10.26 -17.11
CA ASP A 10 9.32 -9.67 -17.18
C ASP A 10 9.46 -8.53 -16.14
N MET A 11 8.47 -7.63 -16.06
CA MET A 11 8.43 -6.56 -15.06
C MET A 11 8.42 -7.11 -13.63
N LEU A 12 7.71 -8.21 -13.38
CA LEU A 12 7.71 -8.87 -12.08
C LEU A 12 9.07 -9.49 -11.75
N GLY A 13 9.68 -10.16 -12.73
CA GLY A 13 11.04 -10.70 -12.60
C GLY A 13 12.07 -9.63 -12.27
N ASP A 14 12.03 -8.50 -12.98
CA ASP A 14 12.90 -7.36 -12.70
C ASP A 14 12.66 -6.80 -11.29
N ALA A 15 11.40 -6.72 -10.86
CA ALA A 15 11.02 -6.22 -9.55
C ALA A 15 11.54 -7.12 -8.41
N GLU A 16 11.58 -8.44 -8.59
CA GLU A 16 12.11 -9.40 -7.61
C GLU A 16 13.62 -9.22 -7.35
N LEU A 17 14.37 -8.77 -8.36
CA LEU A 17 15.81 -8.53 -8.26
C LEU A 17 16.15 -7.25 -7.49
N VAL A 18 15.17 -6.37 -7.24
CA VAL A 18 15.39 -5.10 -6.52
C VAL A 18 15.33 -5.33 -5.00
N PRO A 19 16.40 -5.02 -4.26
CA PRO A 19 16.39 -5.17 -2.81
C PRO A 19 15.41 -4.19 -2.16
N MET A 20 14.83 -4.58 -1.03
CA MET A 20 13.85 -3.77 -0.32
C MET A 20 14.51 -2.72 0.57
N GLU A 21 15.04 -1.70 -0.09
CA GLU A 21 15.83 -0.64 0.51
C GLU A 21 15.05 0.68 0.58
N GLY A 22 15.43 1.55 1.51
CA GLY A 22 14.87 2.88 1.65
C GLY A 22 14.54 3.25 3.10
N PRO A 23 14.68 4.53 3.47
CA PRO A 23 14.44 4.97 4.84
C PRO A 23 12.94 4.93 5.15
N PHE A 24 12.61 4.47 6.36
CA PHE A 24 11.31 4.75 6.95
C PHE A 24 11.21 6.24 7.30
N ARG A 25 10.04 6.82 7.03
CA ARG A 25 9.72 8.23 7.28
C ARG A 25 8.29 8.33 7.81
N PRO A 26 7.98 9.36 8.60
CA PRO A 26 6.59 9.65 8.96
C PRO A 26 5.74 9.87 7.71
N LEU A 27 4.61 9.20 7.65
CA LEU A 27 3.57 9.33 6.63
C LEU A 27 2.25 9.64 7.33
N GLU A 28 1.66 10.78 6.99
CA GLU A 28 0.32 11.12 7.48
C GLU A 28 -0.75 10.31 6.73
N VAL A 29 -1.58 9.59 7.49
CA VAL A 29 -2.66 8.78 6.95
C VAL A 29 -4.01 9.37 7.39
N PRO A 30 -4.84 9.87 6.44
CA PRO A 30 -6.11 10.50 6.77
C PRO A 30 -7.06 9.61 7.59
N GLY A 31 -7.40 10.06 8.80
CA GLY A 31 -8.28 9.34 9.72
C GLY A 31 -7.60 8.23 10.52
N VAL A 32 -6.28 8.08 10.42
CA VAL A 32 -5.48 7.11 11.19
C VAL A 32 -4.39 7.83 12.00
N GLY A 33 -3.78 8.88 11.43
CA GLY A 33 -2.66 9.61 12.02
C GLY A 33 -1.32 9.26 11.35
N SER A 34 -0.22 9.58 12.04
CA SER A 34 1.12 9.35 11.51
C SER A 34 1.53 7.87 11.65
N VAL A 35 2.15 7.33 10.60
CA VAL A 35 2.77 6.00 10.60
C VAL A 35 4.21 6.08 10.09
N LEU A 36 5.11 5.29 10.66
CA LEU A 36 6.47 5.15 10.11
C LEU A 36 6.44 4.15 8.95
N ALA A 37 6.58 4.67 7.73
CA ALA A 37 6.47 3.88 6.52
C ALA A 37 7.57 4.24 5.51
N ARG A 38 7.74 3.42 4.48
CA ARG A 38 8.61 3.73 3.32
C ARG A 38 7.78 3.86 2.05
N ARG A 39 8.38 4.46 1.02
CA ARG A 39 7.75 4.56 -0.31
C ARG A 39 7.49 3.16 -0.90
N PRO A 40 6.49 3.02 -1.78
CA PRO A 40 6.19 1.76 -2.46
C PRO A 40 7.41 1.20 -3.18
N MET A 41 7.67 -0.09 -2.98
CA MET A 41 8.76 -0.80 -3.63
C MET A 41 8.26 -1.62 -4.82
N PRO A 42 9.02 -1.71 -5.93
CA PRO A 42 8.61 -2.42 -7.13
C PRO A 42 8.13 -3.85 -6.87
N ARG A 43 8.85 -4.61 -6.03
CA ARG A 43 8.54 -6.00 -5.69
C ARG A 43 7.18 -6.21 -5.00
N SER A 44 6.59 -5.14 -4.47
CA SER A 44 5.29 -5.17 -3.80
C SER A 44 4.11 -4.87 -4.73
N THR A 45 4.37 -4.59 -6.02
CA THR A 45 3.34 -4.27 -7.02
C THR A 45 2.36 -5.41 -7.20
N ALA A 46 2.83 -6.66 -7.23
CA ALA A 46 1.98 -7.83 -7.32
C ALA A 46 1.04 -7.97 -6.11
N ALA A 47 1.56 -7.79 -4.89
CA ALA A 47 0.76 -7.85 -3.68
C ALA A 47 -0.32 -6.77 -3.67
N LEU A 48 0.02 -5.54 -4.08
CA LEU A 48 -0.96 -4.46 -4.20
C LEU A 48 -2.05 -4.80 -5.25
N ALA A 49 -1.66 -5.28 -6.43
CA ALA A 49 -2.60 -5.65 -7.49
C ALA A 49 -3.55 -6.78 -7.05
N MET A 50 -3.01 -7.80 -6.38
CA MET A 50 -3.81 -8.93 -5.87
C MET A 50 -4.74 -8.50 -4.74
N SER A 51 -4.35 -7.54 -3.89
CA SER A 51 -5.25 -6.98 -2.86
C SER A 51 -6.51 -6.31 -3.44
N ALA A 52 -6.42 -5.80 -4.67
CA ALA A 52 -7.54 -5.18 -5.39
C ALA A 52 -8.26 -6.14 -6.36
N ASN A 53 -7.82 -7.39 -6.48
CA ASN A 53 -8.31 -8.32 -7.49
C ASN A 53 -9.68 -8.90 -7.11
N ALA A 54 -10.75 -8.44 -7.76
CA ALA A 54 -12.11 -8.91 -7.51
C ALA A 54 -12.34 -10.40 -7.85
N LYS A 55 -11.43 -11.05 -8.57
CA LYS A 55 -11.55 -12.45 -9.02
C LYS A 55 -11.03 -13.47 -8.01
N ILE A 56 -10.34 -13.03 -6.95
CA ILE A 56 -9.90 -13.90 -5.85
C ILE A 56 -10.79 -13.70 -4.63
N ASP A 57 -10.76 -14.65 -3.71
CA ASP A 57 -11.58 -14.60 -2.51
C ASP A 57 -11.21 -13.42 -1.59
N ALA A 58 -12.15 -13.02 -0.73
CA ALA A 58 -11.98 -11.84 0.12
C ALA A 58 -10.86 -12.00 1.15
N THR A 59 -10.64 -13.22 1.64
CA THR A 59 -9.58 -13.53 2.60
C THR A 59 -8.21 -13.37 1.94
N ALA A 60 -8.02 -13.93 0.75
CA ALA A 60 -6.82 -13.80 -0.05
C ALA A 60 -6.52 -12.33 -0.38
N ARG A 61 -7.54 -11.54 -0.76
CA ARG A 61 -7.36 -10.08 -0.94
C ARG A 61 -6.82 -9.41 0.33
N GLN A 62 -7.36 -9.77 1.48
CA GLN A 62 -6.95 -9.22 2.77
C GLN A 62 -5.54 -9.67 3.16
N ASP A 63 -5.15 -10.90 2.84
CA ASP A 63 -3.80 -11.42 3.06
C ASP A 63 -2.78 -10.66 2.20
N TYR A 64 -3.09 -10.42 0.93
CA TYR A 64 -2.25 -9.61 0.04
C TYR A 64 -2.18 -8.14 0.48
N LEU A 65 -3.28 -7.56 0.96
CA LEU A 65 -3.28 -6.21 1.56
C LEU A 65 -2.36 -6.16 2.77
N THR A 66 -2.46 -7.15 3.64
CA THR A 66 -1.63 -7.29 4.84
C THR A 66 -0.16 -7.42 4.48
N LEU A 67 0.18 -8.27 3.51
CA LEU A 67 1.54 -8.43 3.00
C LEU A 67 2.09 -7.11 2.47
N PHE A 68 1.30 -6.38 1.66
CA PHE A 68 1.70 -5.07 1.16
C PHE A 68 1.97 -4.09 2.30
N VAL A 69 1.07 -3.96 3.27
CA VAL A 69 1.25 -3.01 4.38
C VAL A 69 2.47 -3.37 5.23
N ARG A 70 2.62 -4.63 5.64
CA ARG A 70 3.75 -5.09 6.48
C ARG A 70 5.10 -4.85 5.81
N ASN A 71 5.20 -5.03 4.51
CA ASN A 71 6.44 -4.78 3.77
C ASN A 71 6.88 -3.31 3.74
N HIS A 72 5.99 -2.36 4.04
CA HIS A 72 6.29 -0.93 3.95
C HIS A 72 6.22 -0.19 5.28
N LEU A 73 5.81 -0.85 6.36
CA LEU A 73 5.82 -0.28 7.70
C LEU A 73 7.13 -0.59 8.41
N ALA A 74 7.54 0.32 9.30
CA ALA A 74 8.62 0.05 10.24
C ALA A 74 8.19 -1.04 11.24
N ASP A 75 9.18 -1.67 11.88
CA ASP A 75 8.93 -2.72 12.87
C ASP A 75 8.02 -2.20 13.99
N GLY A 76 6.99 -2.98 14.35
CA GLY A 76 6.03 -2.66 15.40
C GLY A 76 4.86 -1.75 14.97
N GLU A 77 4.94 -1.08 13.82
CA GLU A 77 3.86 -0.21 13.35
C GLU A 77 2.61 -1.00 12.94
N TYR A 78 2.78 -2.18 12.35
CA TYR A 78 1.65 -3.03 11.98
C TYR A 78 0.88 -3.51 13.22
N GLU A 79 1.61 -3.95 14.24
CA GLU A 79 1.06 -4.39 15.52
C GLU A 79 0.36 -3.23 16.24
N ARG A 80 0.99 -2.04 16.26
CA ARG A 80 0.40 -0.81 16.81
C ARG A 80 -0.94 -0.47 16.15
N LEU A 81 -1.00 -0.50 14.82
CA LEU A 81 -2.24 -0.23 14.07
C LEU A 81 -3.32 -1.27 14.36
N THR A 82 -2.93 -2.54 14.44
CA THR A 82 -3.85 -3.64 14.75
C THR A 82 -4.46 -3.47 16.15
N VAL A 83 -3.63 -3.13 17.16
CA VAL A 83 -4.10 -2.84 18.51
C VAL A 83 -5.05 -1.64 18.53
N ALA A 84 -4.71 -0.56 17.82
CA ALA A 84 -5.57 0.62 17.72
C ALA A 84 -6.94 0.28 17.09
N MET A 85 -6.98 -0.59 16.09
CA MET A 85 -8.24 -1.07 15.49
C MET A 85 -9.06 -1.91 16.50
N ILE A 86 -8.42 -2.81 17.24
CA ILE A 86 -9.08 -3.66 18.25
C ILE A 86 -9.67 -2.82 19.38
N ASN A 87 -8.95 -1.79 19.82
CA ASN A 87 -9.41 -0.88 20.88
C ASN A 87 -10.46 0.13 20.39
N GLY A 88 -10.77 0.17 19.10
CA GLY A 88 -11.67 1.17 18.51
C GLY A 88 -11.08 2.59 18.41
N GLU A 89 -9.76 2.73 18.58
CA GLU A 89 -9.02 3.98 18.45
C GLU A 89 -8.75 4.34 16.98
N ALA A 90 -8.77 3.34 16.09
CA ALA A 90 -8.61 3.50 14.66
C ALA A 90 -9.77 2.88 13.87
N PRO A 91 -10.15 3.44 12.70
CA PRO A 91 -11.22 2.89 11.86
C PRO A 91 -10.97 1.43 11.41
N PRO A 92 -12.04 0.65 11.12
CA PRO A 92 -11.89 -0.74 10.63
C PRO A 92 -11.22 -0.84 9.25
N ASP A 93 -11.24 0.24 8.46
CA ASP A 93 -10.60 0.33 7.15
C ASP A 93 -9.16 0.88 7.20
N THR A 94 -8.55 0.95 8.40
CA THR A 94 -7.20 1.51 8.64
C THR A 94 -6.14 0.94 7.69
N LEU A 95 -6.06 -0.39 7.52
CA LEU A 95 -5.08 -1.00 6.62
C LEU A 95 -5.27 -0.57 5.16
N GLY A 96 -6.52 -0.40 4.71
CA GLY A 96 -6.83 0.13 3.39
C GLY A 96 -6.41 1.59 3.22
N ARG A 97 -6.61 2.41 4.26
CA ARG A 97 -6.16 3.83 4.29
C ARG A 97 -4.64 3.92 4.21
N VAL A 98 -3.94 3.12 5.01
CA VAL A 98 -2.46 3.06 5.02
C VAL A 98 -1.95 2.59 3.65
N ALA A 99 -2.51 1.52 3.08
CA ALA A 99 -2.11 1.03 1.77
C ALA A 99 -2.31 2.07 0.67
N ARG A 100 -3.43 2.82 0.72
CA ARG A 100 -3.68 3.94 -0.20
C ARG A 100 -2.66 5.07 -0.04
N SER A 101 -2.37 5.49 1.19
CA SER A 101 -1.40 6.56 1.44
C SER A 101 0.02 6.15 0.99
N ILE A 102 0.42 4.90 1.23
CA ILE A 102 1.72 4.39 0.78
C ILE A 102 1.75 4.33 -0.75
N SER A 103 0.80 3.66 -1.39
CA SER A 103 0.77 3.47 -2.87
C SER A 103 0.76 4.79 -3.65
N THR A 104 0.24 5.86 -3.04
CA THR A 104 0.19 7.20 -3.66
C THR A 104 1.29 8.15 -3.17
N TRP A 105 2.25 7.66 -2.37
CA TRP A 105 3.27 8.49 -1.73
C TRP A 105 4.21 9.12 -2.75
N GLY A 106 4.09 10.44 -2.92
CA GLY A 106 4.89 11.21 -3.86
C GLY A 106 4.41 11.11 -5.31
N THR A 107 3.34 10.36 -5.57
CA THR A 107 2.71 10.21 -6.89
C THR A 107 1.28 10.76 -6.92
N ALA A 108 0.69 11.04 -5.75
CA ALA A 108 -0.52 11.85 -5.60
C ALA A 108 -0.24 13.30 -6.04
N ARG A 109 -0.10 13.54 -7.35
CA ARG A 109 -0.40 14.87 -7.89
C ARG A 109 -1.87 15.16 -7.53
N PRO A 110 -2.20 16.37 -7.03
CA PRO A 110 -3.58 16.75 -6.83
C PRO A 110 -4.33 16.52 -8.15
N MET A 111 -5.27 15.56 -8.17
CA MET A 111 -6.17 15.35 -9.32
C MET A 111 -7.27 16.41 -9.40
N LEU A 112 -7.14 17.50 -8.63
CA LEU A 112 -7.99 18.66 -8.82
C LEU A 112 -7.59 19.29 -10.16
N PRO A 113 -8.53 19.61 -11.06
CA PRO A 113 -8.20 20.48 -12.18
C PRO A 113 -7.54 21.72 -11.60
N SER A 114 -6.41 22.17 -12.15
CA SER A 114 -5.81 23.42 -11.73
C SER A 114 -6.85 24.50 -12.03
N SER A 115 -7.56 24.96 -11.00
CA SER A 115 -8.27 26.23 -11.05
C SER A 115 -7.20 27.32 -10.99
N ALA A 116 -6.50 27.50 -12.10
CA ALA A 116 -5.80 28.73 -12.39
C ALA A 116 -6.83 29.62 -13.10
N SER A 117 -7.43 30.51 -12.31
CA SER A 117 -7.84 31.87 -12.69
C SER A 117 -6.85 32.44 -13.72
N ARG A 118 -7.24 33.11 -14.81
CA ARG A 118 -8.22 34.19 -14.97
C ARG A 118 -8.50 34.41 -16.46
#